data_AF-A0A2R7NTR1-F1
#
_entry.id   AF-A0A2R7NTR1-F1
#
_cell.length_a   1.000
_cell.length_b   1.000
_cell.length_c   1.000
_cell.angle_alpha   90.00
_cell.angle_beta   90.00
_cell.angle_gamma   90.00
#
_symmetry.space_group_name_H-M   'P 1'
#
loop_
_entity.id
_entity.type
_entity.pdbx_description
1 polymer ?
#
loop_
_entity_poly.entity_id
_entity_poly.type
_entity_poly.pdbx_seq_one_letter_code
_entity_poly.pdbx_strand_id
1 'polypeptide(L)'
;MTTMSRLSPIAACAALLCAAATPAIAQQAYPATLAGHAVMPALTVVAAPKDAPQDLQVAGKFTTPRRVDAVGSVMGQSGGRDTGVSLPFQGQPLQGHSGIKRMADGSFWILTDNGAGSKANSPDFMLHLSHYTVDFQSGQFNRLKTVFLHDPDKKVPFRITHEGTDKRYLTGADFDPESFQFAGGALWIGEEFGPFLIKADLNGKVLAVVETQVDGKVVRSPDAPGVLMPGAPDAKPTPFEVKRSKGYEGMASSKDGSKLYALLEGAL
;
A
#
# COMPACT_ATOMS: atom_id res chain seq x y z
N MET A 1 10.53 7.86 -70.13
CA MET A 1 11.49 8.80 -69.54
C MET A 1 10.82 9.54 -68.41
N THR A 2 11.07 9.10 -67.18
CA THR A 2 10.56 9.66 -65.93
C THR A 2 11.43 10.85 -65.53
N THR A 3 10.89 12.07 -65.65
CA THR A 3 11.52 13.27 -65.10
C THR A 3 11.18 13.37 -63.62
N MET A 4 12.12 12.93 -62.77
CA MET A 4 12.08 13.21 -61.34
C MET A 4 12.19 14.73 -61.12
N SER A 5 11.11 15.32 -60.59
CA SER A 5 11.11 16.68 -60.06
C SER A 5 12.15 16.78 -58.94
N ARG A 6 13.24 17.50 -59.18
CA ARG A 6 14.21 17.86 -58.14
C ARG A 6 13.57 18.94 -57.27
N LEU A 7 12.94 18.53 -56.18
CA LEU A 7 12.60 19.43 -55.08
C LEU A 7 13.89 20.14 -54.64
N SER A 8 13.90 21.47 -54.74
CA SER A 8 15.03 22.29 -54.33
C SER A 8 15.36 22.04 -52.85
N PRO A 9 16.63 21.84 -52.46
CA PRO A 9 17.02 21.59 -51.07
C PRO A 9 16.58 22.72 -50.12
N ILE A 10 16.32 23.91 -50.65
CA ILE A 10 15.80 25.07 -49.90
C ILE A 10 14.34 24.84 -49.45
N ALA A 11 13.52 24.18 -50.27
CA ALA A 11 12.12 23.88 -49.92
C ALA A 11 12.01 22.79 -48.84
N ALA A 12 12.95 21.83 -48.83
CA ALA A 12 13.04 20.81 -47.78
C ALA A 12 13.48 21.42 -46.43
N CYS A 13 14.42 22.38 -46.43
CA CYS A 13 14.85 23.07 -45.21
C CYS A 13 13.75 23.97 -44.61
N ALA A 14 12.91 24.61 -45.43
CA ALA A 14 11.82 25.44 -44.93
C ALA A 14 10.71 24.63 -44.23
N ALA A 15 10.41 23.41 -44.73
CA ALA A 15 9.43 22.52 -44.09
C ALA A 15 9.93 21.95 -42.75
N LEU A 16 11.24 21.72 -42.60
CA LEU A 16 11.87 21.28 -41.34
C LEU A 16 11.88 22.36 -40.26
N LEU A 17 12.00 23.64 -40.65
CA LEU A 17 11.96 24.77 -39.72
C LEU A 17 10.55 25.06 -39.17
N CYS A 18 9.49 24.81 -39.96
CA CYS A 18 8.11 24.96 -39.49
C CYS A 18 7.65 23.80 -38.58
N ALA A 19 8.24 22.60 -38.72
CA ALA A 19 7.93 21.46 -37.85
C ALA A 19 8.62 21.53 -36.47
N ALA A 20 9.67 22.36 -36.31
CA ALA A 20 10.38 22.56 -35.05
C ALA A 20 9.71 23.58 -34.11
N ALA A 21 8.63 24.22 -34.54
CA ALA A 21 7.91 25.24 -33.78
C ALA A 21 6.67 24.68 -33.07
N THR A 22 6.72 23.44 -32.57
CA THR A 22 5.75 23.03 -31.54
C THR A 22 6.03 23.89 -30.31
N PRO A 23 5.08 24.71 -29.83
CA PRO A 23 5.27 25.40 -28.57
C PRO A 23 5.55 24.34 -27.52
N ALA A 24 6.69 24.43 -26.84
CA ALA A 24 6.89 23.68 -25.62
C ALA A 24 5.70 24.06 -24.72
N ILE A 25 4.81 23.11 -24.45
CA ILE A 25 3.77 23.28 -23.44
C ILE A 25 4.53 23.38 -22.13
N ALA A 26 4.88 24.60 -21.75
CA ALA A 26 5.47 24.86 -20.45
C ALA A 26 4.49 24.33 -19.42
N GLN A 27 4.96 23.43 -18.55
CA GLN A 27 4.18 22.94 -17.43
C GLN A 27 3.66 24.16 -16.67
N GLN A 28 2.34 24.34 -16.59
CA GLN A 28 1.77 25.45 -15.82
C GLN A 28 2.22 25.26 -14.38
N ALA A 29 2.94 26.25 -13.85
CA ALA A 29 3.30 26.26 -12.44
C ALA A 29 2.01 26.39 -11.62
N TYR A 30 1.76 25.43 -10.74
CA TYR A 30 0.71 25.50 -9.72
C TYR A 30 1.39 25.86 -8.40
N PRO A 31 1.60 27.16 -8.10
CA PRO A 31 2.25 27.55 -6.86
C PRO A 31 1.42 27.04 -5.67
N ALA A 32 2.07 26.35 -4.76
CA ALA A 32 1.50 25.88 -3.51
C ALA A 32 2.26 26.49 -2.34
N THR A 33 1.55 26.98 -1.33
CA THR A 33 2.12 27.41 -0.06
C THR A 33 1.68 26.45 1.04
N LEU A 34 2.58 26.15 1.98
CA LEU A 34 2.22 25.33 3.14
C LEU A 34 1.26 26.13 4.03
N ALA A 35 -0.02 25.74 4.05
CA ALA A 35 -1.04 26.40 4.86
C ALA A 35 -1.01 25.98 6.34
N GLY A 36 -0.45 24.81 6.64
CA GLY A 36 -0.34 24.26 7.98
C GLY A 36 0.21 22.84 7.94
N HIS A 37 0.63 22.31 9.09
CA HIS A 37 1.12 20.95 9.22
C HIS A 37 0.68 20.36 10.55
N ALA A 38 0.63 19.02 10.63
CA ALA A 38 0.46 18.30 11.88
C ALA A 38 1.52 17.22 11.99
N VAL A 39 1.88 16.87 13.22
CA VAL A 39 2.93 15.89 13.51
C VAL A 39 2.35 14.80 14.40
N MET A 40 2.41 13.56 13.92
CA MET A 40 2.18 12.39 14.76
C MET A 40 3.52 11.97 15.36
N PRO A 41 3.64 11.81 16.69
CA PRO A 41 4.86 11.31 17.31
C PRO A 41 5.26 9.95 16.75
N ALA A 42 6.57 9.70 16.61
CA ALA A 42 7.09 8.43 16.07
C ALA A 42 6.63 7.22 16.91
N LEU A 43 6.69 7.32 18.24
CA LEU A 43 6.11 6.31 19.13
C LEU A 43 4.64 6.63 19.41
N THR A 44 3.79 6.29 18.45
CA THR A 44 2.33 6.34 18.62
C THR A 44 1.77 4.94 18.43
N VAL A 45 1.14 4.40 19.47
CA VAL A 45 0.58 3.04 19.49
C VAL A 45 -0.90 3.04 19.84
N VAL A 46 -1.57 1.96 19.48
CA VAL A 46 -2.94 1.65 19.88
C VAL A 46 -2.98 0.24 20.47
N ALA A 47 -3.83 0.01 21.46
CA ALA A 47 -4.06 -1.34 21.96
C ALA A 47 -4.69 -2.20 20.86
N ALA A 48 -4.22 -3.44 20.71
CA ALA A 48 -4.90 -4.41 19.88
C ALA A 48 -6.31 -4.70 20.46
N PRO A 49 -7.27 -5.16 19.65
CA PRO A 49 -8.57 -5.62 20.13
C PRO A 49 -8.41 -6.67 21.25
N LYS A 50 -9.32 -6.66 22.23
CA LYS A 50 -9.26 -7.60 23.36
C LYS A 50 -9.44 -9.05 22.95
N ASP A 51 -10.13 -9.28 21.84
CA ASP A 51 -10.36 -10.57 21.19
C ASP A 51 -9.27 -10.92 20.15
N ALA A 52 -8.26 -10.06 19.96
CA ALA A 52 -7.08 -10.41 19.18
C ALA A 52 -6.21 -11.43 19.95
N PRO A 53 -5.65 -12.44 19.25
CA PRO A 53 -4.72 -13.40 19.82
C PRO A 53 -3.59 -12.74 20.63
N GLN A 54 -3.07 -13.45 21.63
CA GLN A 54 -1.98 -12.94 22.48
C GLN A 54 -0.77 -12.48 21.68
N ASP A 55 -0.49 -13.13 20.54
CA ASP A 55 0.59 -12.77 19.64
C ASP A 55 0.49 -11.33 19.11
N LEU A 56 -0.73 -10.84 18.87
CA LEU A 56 -0.99 -9.50 18.34
C LEU A 56 -1.02 -8.39 19.41
N GLN A 57 -0.89 -8.74 20.69
CA GLN A 57 -0.83 -7.74 21.77
C GLN A 57 0.52 -7.01 21.84
N VAL A 58 1.54 -7.55 21.17
CA VAL A 58 2.88 -6.98 21.08
C VAL A 58 3.36 -7.09 19.63
N ALA A 59 3.55 -5.97 18.94
CA ALA A 59 4.01 -5.94 17.55
C ALA A 59 5.54 -5.80 17.45
N GLY A 60 6.16 -6.38 16.43
CA GLY A 60 7.58 -6.18 16.14
C GLY A 60 8.53 -7.22 16.73
N LYS A 61 8.03 -8.37 17.21
CA LYS A 61 8.84 -9.44 17.80
C LYS A 61 9.78 -10.12 16.80
N PHE A 62 9.46 -10.02 15.51
CA PHE A 62 10.13 -10.73 14.41
C PHE A 62 10.94 -9.81 13.49
N THR A 63 11.32 -8.63 13.98
CA THR A 63 12.12 -7.63 13.23
C THR A 63 13.62 -7.94 13.21
N THR A 64 14.05 -9.02 13.86
CA THR A 64 15.45 -9.51 13.82
C THR A 64 15.47 -10.97 13.33
N PRO A 65 16.66 -11.56 13.05
CA PRO A 65 16.77 -12.97 12.67
C PRO A 65 16.21 -13.96 13.72
N ARG A 66 15.96 -13.51 14.95
CA ARG A 66 15.34 -14.28 16.02
C ARG A 66 14.18 -13.51 16.63
N ARG A 67 13.24 -14.24 17.21
CA ARG A 67 12.18 -13.66 18.04
C ARG A 67 12.79 -12.89 19.22
N VAL A 68 12.25 -11.70 19.49
CA VAL A 68 12.54 -10.91 20.71
C VAL A 68 11.24 -10.58 21.41
N ASP A 69 11.10 -11.00 22.67
CA ASP A 69 9.88 -10.78 23.47
C ASP A 69 9.95 -9.52 24.35
N ALA A 70 11.15 -9.06 24.71
CA ALA A 70 11.32 -7.92 25.60
C ALA A 70 10.96 -6.61 24.87
N VAL A 71 9.80 -6.03 25.21
CA VAL A 71 9.31 -4.75 24.68
C VAL A 71 10.38 -3.66 24.78
N GLY A 72 10.56 -2.89 23.72
CA GLY A 72 11.48 -1.75 23.68
C GLY A 72 12.97 -2.10 23.82
N SER A 73 13.39 -3.32 23.48
CA SER A 73 14.78 -3.77 23.64
C SER A 73 15.63 -3.72 22.36
N VAL A 74 15.01 -3.60 21.19
CA VAL A 74 15.68 -3.57 19.89
C VAL A 74 15.52 -2.19 19.28
N MET A 75 16.62 -1.43 19.18
CA MET A 75 16.59 -0.12 18.53
C MET A 75 16.19 -0.27 17.06
N GLY A 76 15.11 0.39 16.65
CA GLY A 76 14.70 0.45 15.25
C GLY A 76 15.69 1.26 14.44
N GLN A 77 16.00 0.82 13.22
CA GLN A 77 16.96 1.45 12.33
C GLN A 77 16.34 1.81 10.98
N SER A 78 16.79 2.93 10.39
CA SER A 78 16.43 3.36 9.04
C SER A 78 17.69 3.75 8.28
N GLY A 79 18.02 2.98 7.24
CA GLY A 79 19.28 3.14 6.49
C GLY A 79 20.52 3.04 7.37
N GLY A 80 20.50 2.15 8.38
CA GLY A 80 21.57 1.96 9.35
C GLY A 80 21.66 3.01 10.46
N ARG A 81 20.70 3.95 10.55
CA ARG A 81 20.65 4.98 11.60
C ARG A 81 19.57 4.66 12.62
N ASP A 82 19.87 4.90 13.88
CA ASP A 82 18.91 4.73 14.97
C ASP A 82 17.73 5.69 14.84
N THR A 83 16.53 5.17 15.00
CA THR A 83 15.27 5.93 14.90
C THR A 83 14.87 6.58 16.22
N GLY A 84 15.51 6.19 17.34
CA GLY A 84 15.11 6.58 18.69
C GLY A 84 13.87 5.84 19.21
N VAL A 85 13.31 4.92 18.42
CA VAL A 85 12.15 4.10 18.79
C VAL A 85 12.57 2.63 18.78
N SER A 86 12.30 1.93 19.88
CA SER A 86 12.68 0.52 20.04
C SER A 86 11.49 -0.41 19.94
N LEU A 87 11.70 -1.54 19.28
CA LEU A 87 10.79 -2.67 19.13
C LEU A 87 11.09 -3.74 20.20
N PRO A 88 10.17 -4.67 20.48
CA PRO A 88 8.76 -4.69 20.10
C PRO A 88 7.95 -3.60 20.80
N PHE A 89 6.75 -3.30 20.29
CA PHE A 89 5.80 -2.35 20.85
C PHE A 89 4.75 -3.04 21.74
N GLN A 90 4.38 -2.41 22.86
CA GLN A 90 3.18 -2.82 23.58
C GLN A 90 1.94 -2.29 22.83
N GLY A 91 1.26 -3.17 22.09
CA GLY A 91 0.19 -2.82 21.15
C GLY A 91 0.67 -2.76 19.70
N GLN A 92 -0.11 -2.07 18.87
CA GLN A 92 0.10 -1.93 17.43
C GLN A 92 0.55 -0.50 17.09
N PRO A 93 1.58 -0.31 16.26
CA PRO A 93 2.01 1.02 15.85
C PRO A 93 0.96 1.66 14.94
N LEU A 94 0.86 2.99 15.04
CA LEU A 94 0.02 3.80 14.16
C LEU A 94 0.81 4.55 13.09
N GLN A 95 2.15 4.43 13.09
CA GLN A 95 3.04 4.93 12.05
C GLN A 95 3.30 3.84 11.00
N GLY A 96 3.82 4.24 9.83
CA GLY A 96 3.96 3.36 8.67
C GLY A 96 2.64 3.36 7.90
N HIS A 97 2.54 4.22 6.90
CA HIS A 97 1.28 4.45 6.19
C HIS A 97 1.50 4.36 4.69
N SER A 98 0.55 3.74 4.01
CA SER A 98 0.56 3.70 2.54
C SER A 98 -0.62 4.43 1.90
N GLY A 99 -1.74 4.60 2.62
CA GLY A 99 -2.91 5.28 2.08
C GLY A 99 -3.41 6.43 2.93
N ILE A 100 -3.92 7.48 2.30
CA ILE A 100 -4.65 8.57 2.96
C ILE A 100 -5.88 9.02 2.16
N LYS A 101 -6.98 9.30 2.86
CA LYS A 101 -8.21 9.85 2.27
C LYS A 101 -8.77 10.98 3.12
N ARG A 102 -8.87 12.17 2.53
CA ARG A 102 -9.65 13.28 3.11
C ARG A 102 -11.14 13.10 2.83
N MET A 103 -11.96 13.30 3.86
CA MET A 103 -13.41 13.23 3.83
C MET A 103 -14.03 14.61 3.61
N ALA A 104 -15.32 14.66 3.26
CA ALA A 104 -16.04 15.91 3.00
C ALA A 104 -16.11 16.82 4.23
N ASP A 105 -16.19 16.25 5.43
CA ASP A 105 -16.16 16.96 6.72
C ASP A 105 -14.75 17.44 7.13
N GLY A 106 -13.74 17.18 6.30
CA GLY A 106 -12.35 17.56 6.57
C GLY A 106 -11.56 16.57 7.43
N SER A 107 -12.18 15.48 7.90
CA SER A 107 -11.47 14.39 8.57
C SER A 107 -10.65 13.55 7.60
N PHE A 108 -9.75 12.70 8.13
CA PHE A 108 -8.83 11.90 7.35
C PHE A 108 -8.86 10.45 7.79
N TRP A 109 -8.91 9.53 6.83
CA TRP A 109 -8.59 8.12 7.05
C TRP A 109 -7.18 7.85 6.58
N ILE A 110 -6.45 7.04 7.33
CA ILE A 110 -5.08 6.64 7.03
C ILE A 110 -4.98 5.13 7.16
N LEU A 111 -4.41 4.49 6.15
CA LEU A 111 -4.17 3.05 6.05
C LEU A 111 -2.74 2.73 6.47
N THR A 112 -2.56 1.71 7.30
CA THR A 112 -1.23 1.19 7.63
C THR A 112 -0.59 0.49 6.44
N ASP A 113 0.73 0.59 6.35
CA ASP A 113 1.59 -0.31 5.55
C ASP A 113 1.62 -1.71 6.22
N ASN A 114 2.26 -2.72 5.62
CA ASN A 114 2.49 -4.04 6.21
C ASN A 114 3.23 -4.01 7.55
N GLY A 115 3.91 -2.91 7.90
CA GLY A 115 4.47 -2.66 9.22
C GLY A 115 5.99 -2.67 9.25
N ALA A 116 6.65 -3.78 8.91
CA ALA A 116 8.11 -3.91 9.00
C ALA A 116 8.84 -4.00 7.65
N GLY A 117 8.14 -3.70 6.54
CA GLY A 117 8.68 -3.58 5.19
C GLY A 117 8.85 -4.90 4.45
N SER A 118 8.43 -6.02 5.04
CA SER A 118 8.36 -7.29 4.31
C SER A 118 7.35 -8.26 4.92
N LYS A 119 6.88 -9.20 4.09
CA LYS A 119 6.04 -10.32 4.52
C LYS A 119 6.63 -11.10 5.72
N ALA A 120 7.94 -11.35 5.70
CA ALA A 120 8.60 -12.28 6.63
C ALA A 120 8.73 -11.74 8.07
N ASN A 121 8.84 -10.43 8.23
CA ASN A 121 9.02 -9.77 9.52
C ASN A 121 7.76 -9.04 10.01
N SER A 122 6.66 -9.16 9.28
CA SER A 122 5.38 -8.49 9.58
C SER A 122 4.23 -9.38 10.11
N PRO A 123 4.44 -10.61 10.64
CA PRO A 123 3.32 -11.45 11.06
C PRO A 123 2.61 -10.97 12.33
N ASP A 124 3.19 -10.04 13.10
CA ASP A 124 2.57 -9.48 14.32
C ASP A 124 2.21 -7.99 14.22
N PHE A 125 2.26 -7.43 13.01
CA PHE A 125 1.76 -6.10 12.68
C PHE A 125 0.36 -6.23 12.09
N MET A 126 -0.66 -5.83 12.84
CA MET A 126 -2.05 -5.90 12.39
C MET A 126 -2.33 -4.86 11.31
N LEU A 127 -3.05 -5.25 10.26
CA LEU A 127 -3.50 -4.30 9.25
C LEU A 127 -4.73 -3.53 9.76
N HIS A 128 -4.70 -2.21 9.66
CA HIS A 128 -5.76 -1.33 10.14
C HIS A 128 -5.86 -0.03 9.35
N LEU A 129 -7.00 0.64 9.53
CA LEU A 129 -7.21 2.02 9.12
C LEU A 129 -7.60 2.84 10.33
N SER A 130 -7.04 4.03 10.45
CA SER A 130 -7.36 4.96 11.52
C SER A 130 -7.98 6.25 10.98
N HIS A 131 -9.04 6.71 11.64
CA HIS A 131 -9.79 7.91 11.30
C HIS A 131 -9.41 9.04 12.26
N TYR A 132 -9.13 10.22 11.72
CA TYR A 132 -8.62 11.38 12.47
C TYR A 132 -9.37 12.65 12.10
N THR A 133 -9.58 13.54 13.06
CA THR A 133 -9.55 14.98 12.75
C THR A 133 -8.12 15.48 12.90
N VAL A 134 -7.76 16.50 12.11
CA VAL A 134 -6.42 17.11 12.14
C VAL A 134 -6.58 18.59 12.42
N ASP A 135 -6.03 19.04 13.53
CA ASP A 135 -5.94 20.46 13.84
C ASP A 135 -4.61 20.99 13.31
N PHE A 136 -4.66 21.65 12.15
CA PHE A 136 -3.49 22.23 11.50
C PHE A 136 -2.98 23.50 12.19
N GLN A 137 -3.77 24.12 13.07
CA GLN A 137 -3.34 25.30 13.82
C GLN A 137 -2.44 24.88 14.99
N SER A 138 -2.83 23.85 15.74
CA SER A 138 -2.00 23.29 16.83
C SER A 138 -1.01 22.22 16.36
N GLY A 139 -1.20 21.71 15.14
CA GLY A 139 -0.39 20.67 14.53
C GLY A 139 -0.64 19.26 15.10
N GLN A 140 -1.86 18.99 15.57
CA GLN A 140 -2.21 17.76 16.28
C GLN A 140 -3.13 16.84 15.47
N PHE A 141 -2.85 15.53 15.56
CA PHE A 141 -3.76 14.48 15.13
C PHE A 141 -4.67 14.07 16.28
N ASN A 142 -5.98 14.06 16.03
CA ASN A 142 -6.98 13.60 16.99
C ASN A 142 -7.63 12.33 16.46
N ARG A 143 -7.21 11.18 16.98
CA ARG A 143 -7.73 9.87 16.55
C ARG A 143 -9.16 9.68 17.02
N LEU A 144 -10.07 9.46 16.07
CA LEU A 144 -11.48 9.18 16.33
C LEU A 144 -11.74 7.68 16.50
N LYS A 145 -11.15 6.86 15.62
CA LYS A 145 -11.27 5.39 15.69
C LYS A 145 -10.15 4.69 14.92
N THR A 146 -9.95 3.42 15.24
CA THR A 146 -9.10 2.49 14.49
C THR A 146 -9.93 1.26 14.15
N VAL A 147 -9.82 0.79 12.92
CA VAL A 147 -10.53 -0.35 12.36
C VAL A 147 -9.50 -1.37 11.91
N PHE A 148 -9.44 -2.52 12.57
CA PHE A 148 -8.54 -3.61 12.21
C PHE A 148 -9.18 -4.53 11.17
N LEU A 149 -8.41 -4.93 10.16
CA LEU A 149 -8.89 -5.83 9.12
C LEU A 149 -8.96 -7.27 9.64
N HIS A 150 -10.03 -7.98 9.29
CA HIS A 150 -10.26 -9.33 9.78
C HIS A 150 -11.17 -10.14 8.84
N ASP A 151 -11.03 -11.46 8.84
CA ASP A 151 -11.72 -12.35 7.88
C ASP A 151 -12.46 -13.54 8.54
N PRO A 152 -13.42 -13.31 9.45
CA PRO A 152 -14.14 -14.38 10.16
C PRO A 152 -14.95 -15.28 9.22
N ASP A 153 -15.39 -14.73 8.08
CA ASP A 153 -16.23 -15.42 7.10
C ASP A 153 -15.41 -16.18 6.03
N LYS A 154 -14.08 -16.27 6.22
CA LYS A 154 -13.12 -16.99 5.36
C LYS A 154 -13.20 -16.60 3.88
N LYS A 155 -13.23 -15.29 3.61
CA LYS A 155 -13.26 -14.70 2.27
C LYS A 155 -11.87 -14.59 1.65
N VAL A 156 -10.80 -14.62 2.44
CA VAL A 156 -9.44 -14.73 1.92
C VAL A 156 -9.21 -16.17 1.43
N PRO A 157 -8.87 -16.39 0.14
CA PRO A 157 -8.89 -17.73 -0.46
C PRO A 157 -7.62 -18.56 -0.19
N PHE A 158 -6.71 -18.06 0.64
CA PHE A 158 -5.43 -18.69 0.98
C PHE A 158 -5.19 -18.64 2.49
N ARG A 159 -4.20 -19.41 2.96
CA ARG A 159 -3.85 -19.47 4.38
C ARG A 159 -3.25 -18.14 4.85
N ILE A 160 -3.82 -17.59 5.91
CA ILE A 160 -3.32 -16.38 6.60
C ILE A 160 -2.62 -16.73 7.92
N THR A 161 -1.98 -15.74 8.53
CA THR A 161 -1.22 -15.86 9.78
C THR A 161 -2.08 -16.40 10.92
N HIS A 162 -3.29 -15.86 11.09
CA HIS A 162 -4.21 -16.24 12.16
C HIS A 162 -5.36 -17.15 11.70
N GLU A 163 -5.08 -18.05 10.75
CA GLU A 163 -6.02 -19.01 10.13
C GLU A 163 -6.85 -19.78 11.17
N GLY A 164 -6.23 -20.17 12.30
CA GLY A 164 -6.82 -21.00 13.35
C GLY A 164 -7.55 -20.22 14.45
N THR A 165 -7.84 -18.94 14.25
CA THR A 165 -8.52 -18.08 15.24
C THR A 165 -9.93 -17.72 14.76
N ASP A 166 -10.83 -17.34 15.66
CA ASP A 166 -12.22 -17.04 15.30
C ASP A 166 -12.33 -15.79 14.42
N LYS A 167 -11.64 -14.71 14.79
CA LYS A 167 -11.72 -13.43 14.08
C LYS A 167 -10.85 -13.37 12.84
N ARG A 168 -9.76 -14.14 12.77
CA ARG A 168 -8.85 -14.15 11.62
C ARG A 168 -8.35 -12.74 11.27
N TYR A 169 -7.79 -12.05 12.27
CA TYR A 169 -7.16 -10.75 12.07
C TYR A 169 -6.06 -10.85 11.02
N LEU A 170 -5.99 -9.85 10.14
CA LEU A 170 -5.00 -9.80 9.07
C LEU A 170 -3.75 -9.04 9.51
N THR A 171 -2.60 -9.47 9.02
CA THR A 171 -1.30 -8.88 9.33
C THR A 171 -0.52 -8.52 8.07
N GLY A 172 0.57 -7.79 8.22
CA GLY A 172 1.47 -7.49 7.11
C GLY A 172 2.18 -8.70 6.50
N ALA A 173 2.08 -9.88 7.12
CA ALA A 173 2.46 -11.12 6.47
C ALA A 173 1.39 -11.64 5.51
N ASP A 174 0.14 -11.19 5.62
CA ASP A 174 -0.97 -11.66 4.80
C ASP A 174 -1.13 -10.82 3.53
N PHE A 175 -1.06 -9.50 3.66
CA PHE A 175 -1.20 -8.52 2.57
C PHE A 175 -0.25 -7.33 2.77
N ASP A 176 0.05 -6.65 1.67
CA ASP A 176 0.86 -5.43 1.63
C ASP A 176 0.05 -4.24 1.10
N PRO A 177 -0.82 -3.63 1.93
CA PRO A 177 -1.83 -2.70 1.43
C PRO A 177 -1.24 -1.31 1.14
N GLU A 178 -1.35 -0.85 -0.10
CA GLU A 178 -0.73 0.42 -0.50
C GLU A 178 -1.73 1.56 -0.75
N SER A 179 -2.99 1.25 -0.98
CA SER A 179 -3.99 2.28 -1.26
C SER A 179 -5.37 1.87 -0.82
N PHE A 180 -6.23 2.85 -0.56
CA PHE A 180 -7.65 2.56 -0.32
C PHE A 180 -8.58 3.67 -0.82
N GLN A 181 -9.84 3.29 -1.05
CA GLN A 181 -10.94 4.19 -1.31
C GLN A 181 -12.23 3.69 -0.65
N PHE A 182 -13.14 4.61 -0.35
CA PHE A 182 -14.53 4.28 -0.06
C PHE A 182 -15.34 4.31 -1.35
N ALA A 183 -16.04 3.22 -1.67
CA ALA A 183 -16.91 3.11 -2.84
C ALA A 183 -18.02 2.08 -2.61
N GLY A 184 -19.26 2.43 -2.99
CA GLY A 184 -20.42 1.54 -2.86
C GLY A 184 -20.69 1.08 -1.41
N GLY A 185 -20.41 1.93 -0.42
CA GLY A 185 -20.59 1.62 1.01
C GLY A 185 -19.54 0.68 1.61
N ALA A 186 -18.47 0.37 0.87
CA ALA A 186 -17.39 -0.50 1.30
C ALA A 186 -16.04 0.22 1.27
N LEU A 187 -15.10 -0.33 2.03
CA LEU A 187 -13.68 -0.06 1.89
C LEU A 187 -13.12 -0.95 0.78
N TRP A 188 -12.36 -0.34 -0.14
CA TRP A 188 -11.60 -1.04 -1.16
C TRP A 188 -10.13 -0.74 -0.95
N ILE A 189 -9.30 -1.78 -0.92
CA ILE A 189 -7.86 -1.70 -0.66
C ILE A 189 -7.13 -2.36 -1.84
N GLY A 190 -6.13 -1.68 -2.39
CA GLY A 190 -5.16 -2.28 -3.30
C GLY A 190 -3.94 -2.71 -2.52
N GLU A 191 -3.38 -3.87 -2.85
CA GLU A 191 -2.20 -4.43 -2.17
C GLU A 191 -1.18 -5.02 -3.15
N GLU A 192 0.06 -5.25 -2.69
CA GLU A 192 1.20 -5.55 -3.56
C GLU A 192 1.53 -7.03 -3.78
N PHE A 193 1.28 -7.90 -2.80
CA PHE A 193 1.78 -9.27 -2.87
C PHE A 193 1.07 -10.06 -3.97
N GLY A 194 -0.25 -9.93 -4.07
CA GLY A 194 -1.15 -10.70 -4.92
C GLY A 194 -1.26 -10.30 -6.38
N PRO A 195 -0.97 -9.05 -6.76
CA PRO A 195 -1.73 -7.92 -6.24
C PRO A 195 -3.24 -8.21 -6.24
N PHE A 196 -3.92 -7.89 -5.14
CA PHE A 196 -5.36 -8.08 -4.97
C PHE A 196 -6.10 -6.75 -4.78
N LEU A 197 -7.38 -6.73 -5.16
CA LEU A 197 -8.34 -5.77 -4.59
C LEU A 197 -9.08 -6.44 -3.43
N ILE A 198 -8.94 -5.89 -2.24
CA ILE A 198 -9.65 -6.36 -1.04
C ILE A 198 -10.86 -5.45 -0.82
N LYS A 199 -12.05 -6.06 -0.76
CA LYS A 199 -13.27 -5.38 -0.33
C LYS A 199 -13.52 -5.70 1.13
N ALA A 200 -13.68 -4.69 1.97
CA ALA A 200 -14.05 -4.82 3.37
C ALA A 200 -15.26 -3.93 3.71
N ASP A 201 -15.99 -4.26 4.77
CA ASP A 201 -16.96 -3.34 5.35
C ASP A 201 -16.26 -2.21 6.14
N LEU A 202 -17.05 -1.23 6.62
CA LEU A 202 -16.51 -0.07 7.35
C LEU A 202 -15.98 -0.41 8.75
N ASN A 203 -16.13 -1.66 9.19
CA ASN A 203 -15.59 -2.21 10.43
C ASN A 203 -14.41 -3.18 10.18
N GLY A 204 -13.93 -3.27 8.94
CA GLY A 204 -12.72 -4.02 8.59
C GLY A 204 -12.97 -5.49 8.25
N LYS A 205 -14.24 -5.95 8.23
CA LYS A 205 -14.54 -7.33 7.84
C LYS A 205 -14.34 -7.51 6.34
N VAL A 206 -13.47 -8.44 5.94
CA VAL A 206 -13.30 -8.79 4.53
C VAL A 206 -14.60 -9.37 3.97
N LEU A 207 -15.01 -8.85 2.83
CA LEU A 207 -16.19 -9.26 2.06
C LEU A 207 -15.79 -10.02 0.80
N ALA A 208 -14.66 -9.66 0.19
CA ALA A 208 -14.10 -10.34 -0.98
C ALA A 208 -12.61 -9.99 -1.16
N VAL A 209 -11.88 -10.89 -1.80
CA VAL A 209 -10.53 -10.66 -2.35
C VAL A 209 -10.59 -10.98 -3.84
N VAL A 210 -10.19 -10.04 -4.68
CA VAL A 210 -10.28 -10.15 -6.14
C VAL A 210 -8.87 -10.18 -6.72
N GLU A 211 -8.55 -11.24 -7.47
CA GLU A 211 -7.31 -11.35 -8.24
C GLU A 211 -7.23 -10.26 -9.32
N THR A 212 -6.06 -9.62 -9.44
CA THR A 212 -5.81 -8.67 -10.52
C THR A 212 -5.63 -9.42 -11.83
N GLN A 213 -6.31 -8.95 -12.87
CA GLN A 213 -6.17 -9.47 -14.23
C GLN A 213 -5.78 -8.38 -15.21
N VAL A 214 -4.85 -8.69 -16.10
CA VAL A 214 -4.50 -7.87 -17.26
C VAL A 214 -4.71 -8.70 -18.52
N ASP A 215 -5.47 -8.15 -19.47
CA ASP A 215 -5.89 -8.85 -20.69
C ASP A 215 -6.51 -10.24 -20.42
N GLY A 216 -7.27 -10.35 -19.31
CA GLY A 216 -7.93 -11.58 -18.89
C GLY A 216 -7.02 -12.64 -18.26
N LYS A 217 -5.75 -12.30 -17.97
CA LYS A 217 -4.81 -13.19 -17.29
C LYS A 217 -4.51 -12.67 -15.89
N VAL A 218 -4.53 -13.57 -14.92
CA VAL A 218 -4.09 -13.26 -13.55
C VAL A 218 -2.60 -12.91 -13.58
N VAL A 219 -2.26 -11.80 -12.94
CA VAL A 219 -0.86 -11.37 -12.75
C VAL A 219 -0.46 -11.64 -11.30
N ARG A 220 0.77 -12.10 -11.06
CA ARG A 220 1.25 -12.40 -9.69
C ARG A 220 2.65 -11.88 -9.46
N SER A 221 2.94 -11.57 -8.20
CA SER A 221 4.28 -11.24 -7.72
C SER A 221 4.97 -12.45 -7.06
N PRO A 222 6.29 -12.42 -6.81
CA PRO A 222 6.99 -13.43 -6.04
C PRO A 222 6.50 -13.60 -4.59
N ASP A 223 5.89 -12.57 -4.00
CA ASP A 223 5.37 -12.61 -2.63
C ASP A 223 3.90 -13.08 -2.57
N ALA A 224 3.30 -13.40 -3.73
CA ALA A 224 1.94 -13.90 -3.81
C ALA A 224 1.77 -15.21 -3.01
N PRO A 225 0.61 -15.42 -2.37
CA PRO A 225 0.32 -16.66 -1.66
C PRO A 225 0.44 -17.90 -2.55
N GLY A 226 1.02 -18.98 -2.02
CA GLY A 226 1.15 -20.25 -2.72
C GLY A 226 2.30 -20.32 -3.73
N VAL A 227 3.12 -19.27 -3.85
CA VAL A 227 4.36 -19.31 -4.62
C VAL A 227 5.34 -20.29 -3.96
N LEU A 228 5.82 -21.26 -4.74
CA LEU A 228 6.83 -22.21 -4.31
C LEU A 228 8.17 -21.85 -4.95
N MET A 229 9.21 -21.80 -4.12
CA MET A 229 10.58 -21.75 -4.61
C MET A 229 10.92 -23.09 -5.29
N PRO A 230 11.72 -23.08 -6.36
CA PRO A 230 12.22 -24.31 -6.95
C PRO A 230 12.95 -25.15 -5.89
N GLY A 231 12.71 -26.47 -5.88
CA GLY A 231 13.31 -27.38 -4.91
C GLY A 231 14.80 -27.66 -5.14
N ALA A 232 15.30 -27.43 -6.36
CA ALA A 232 16.72 -27.56 -6.69
C ALA A 232 17.43 -26.19 -6.58
N PRO A 233 18.60 -26.10 -5.94
CA PRO A 233 19.33 -24.84 -5.75
C PRO A 233 19.72 -24.12 -7.05
N ASP A 234 19.84 -24.86 -8.15
CA ASP A 234 20.22 -24.39 -9.48
C ASP A 234 19.04 -24.26 -10.46
N ALA A 235 17.82 -24.62 -10.02
CA ALA A 235 16.65 -24.47 -10.87
C ALA A 235 16.32 -22.98 -11.07
N LYS A 236 15.90 -22.66 -12.29
CA LYS A 236 15.47 -21.31 -12.63
C LYS A 236 14.23 -20.93 -11.80
N PRO A 237 14.17 -19.72 -11.24
CA PRO A 237 12.96 -19.23 -10.58
C PRO A 237 11.77 -19.24 -11.52
N THR A 238 10.58 -19.48 -10.97
CA THR A 238 9.31 -19.27 -11.69
C THR A 238 9.26 -17.81 -12.18
N PRO A 239 8.94 -17.55 -13.45
CA PRO A 239 8.72 -16.18 -13.91
C PRO A 239 7.44 -15.61 -13.27
N PHE A 240 7.44 -14.30 -13.01
CA PHE A 240 6.31 -13.57 -12.46
C PHE A 240 5.97 -12.39 -13.36
N GLU A 241 4.68 -12.10 -13.54
CA GLU A 241 4.20 -10.97 -14.34
C GLU A 241 4.43 -9.64 -13.63
N VAL A 242 4.38 -9.64 -12.30
CA VAL A 242 4.58 -8.46 -11.45
C VAL A 242 5.89 -8.65 -10.68
N LYS A 243 6.74 -7.62 -10.66
CA LYS A 243 7.95 -7.66 -9.83
C LYS A 243 7.58 -7.55 -8.34
N ARG A 244 8.49 -7.99 -7.47
CA ARG A 244 8.33 -7.76 -6.03
C ARG A 244 8.19 -6.26 -5.74
N SER A 245 7.26 -5.94 -4.84
CA SER A 245 6.89 -4.56 -4.49
C SER A 245 6.63 -3.69 -5.70
N LYS A 246 5.75 -4.17 -6.59
CA LYS A 246 5.28 -3.46 -7.78
C LYS A 246 3.80 -3.76 -8.06
N GLY A 247 3.02 -4.04 -7.02
CA GLY A 247 1.60 -4.34 -7.16
C GLY A 247 0.78 -3.06 -7.19
N TYR A 248 -0.39 -3.00 -6.56
CA TYR A 248 -1.14 -1.74 -6.52
C TYR A 248 -0.42 -0.70 -5.67
N GLU A 249 -0.34 0.55 -6.13
CA GLU A 249 0.28 1.68 -5.41
C GLU A 249 -0.73 2.80 -5.16
N GLY A 250 -1.38 3.25 -6.24
CA GLY A 250 -2.31 4.37 -6.22
C GLY A 250 -3.71 3.92 -6.58
N MET A 251 -4.71 4.44 -5.89
CA MET A 251 -6.11 4.19 -6.24
C MET A 251 -6.95 5.44 -6.09
N ALA A 252 -7.76 5.74 -7.11
CA ALA A 252 -8.80 6.76 -7.07
C ALA A 252 -10.19 6.14 -7.20
N SER A 253 -11.21 6.88 -6.77
CA SER A 253 -12.61 6.52 -6.94
C SER A 253 -13.32 7.62 -7.73
N SER A 254 -14.23 7.25 -8.63
CA SER A 254 -15.07 8.22 -9.33
C SER A 254 -15.97 8.98 -8.34
N LYS A 255 -16.43 10.18 -8.71
CA LYS A 255 -17.27 11.01 -7.82
C LYS A 255 -18.58 10.34 -7.41
N ASP A 256 -19.13 9.52 -8.30
CA ASP A 256 -20.33 8.71 -8.06
C ASP A 256 -20.03 7.36 -7.37
N GLY A 257 -18.75 7.03 -7.13
CA GLY A 257 -18.31 5.79 -6.51
C GLY A 257 -18.55 4.53 -7.34
N SER A 258 -18.89 4.66 -8.63
CA SER A 258 -19.16 3.52 -9.53
C SER A 258 -17.90 2.84 -10.08
N LYS A 259 -16.75 3.53 -10.04
CA LYS A 259 -15.47 3.03 -10.58
C LYS A 259 -14.32 3.28 -9.61
N LEU A 260 -13.42 2.31 -9.56
CA LEU A 260 -12.10 2.45 -8.98
C LEU A 260 -11.08 2.53 -10.13
N TYR A 261 -10.13 3.44 -10.00
CA TYR A 261 -8.99 3.60 -10.88
C TYR A 261 -7.76 3.25 -10.08
N ALA A 262 -7.42 1.96 -10.06
CA ALA A 262 -6.26 1.44 -9.36
C ALA A 262 -5.08 1.30 -10.34
N LEU A 263 -3.90 1.70 -9.90
CA LEU A 263 -2.67 1.75 -10.67
C LEU A 263 -1.66 0.78 -10.05
N LEU A 264 -1.03 -0.04 -10.90
CA LEU A 264 0.14 -0.81 -10.51
C LEU A 264 1.37 0.10 -10.46
N GLU A 265 2.24 -0.08 -9.47
CA GLU A 265 3.47 0.71 -9.31
C GLU A 265 4.45 0.47 -10.47
N GLY A 266 4.51 -0.77 -10.96
CA GLY A 266 5.41 -1.19 -12.02
C GLY A 266 4.70 -1.49 -13.34
N ALA A 267 5.42 -1.29 -14.45
CA ALA A 267 5.02 -1.80 -15.74
C ALA A 267 5.12 -3.34 -15.78
N LEU A 268 4.23 -3.95 -16.59
CA LEU A 268 4.17 -5.38 -16.88
C LEU A 268 4.95 -5.73 -18.14
#